data_AF-A0A968XA63-F1
#
_entry.id   AF-A0A968XA63-F1
#
_cell.length_a   1.000
_cell.length_b   1.000
_cell.length_c   1.000
_cell.angle_alpha   90.00
_cell.angle_beta   90.00
_cell.angle_gamma   90.00
#
_symmetry.space_group_name_H-M   'P 1'
#
loop_
_entity.id
_entity.type
_entity.pdbx_description
1 polymer ?
#
loop_
_entity_poly.entity_id
_entity_poly.type
_entity_poly.pdbx_seq_one_letter_code
_entity_poly.pdbx_strand_id
1 'polypeptide(L)'
;MYGVGWESLGGVLSSGPDVCSWASGRLDVFVRGTDNALYHKWFDGGWSDWESLGGVLTSDPTAVSWSNGRIDVFVRGTDNALYHKWFDGGWSDWESLGGVLSSGPDVCSWAPGRLDVFVRGTDDALYHKWFDGGWSDWESLGGVLTSDPSAVSWSNGRIDVFVRGTDNALFHKWFDGAWRP
;
A
#
# COMPACT_ATOMS: atom_id res chain seq x y z
N MET A 1 30.89 -17.32 12.13
CA MET A 1 29.51 -17.13 11.65
C MET A 1 29.65 -16.33 10.36
N TYR A 2 29.52 -16.98 9.20
CA TYR A 2 29.61 -16.29 7.91
C TYR A 2 28.27 -15.58 7.69
N GLY A 3 28.26 -14.25 7.80
CA GLY A 3 27.13 -13.46 7.36
C GLY A 3 26.98 -13.65 5.85
N VAL A 4 25.85 -14.20 5.41
CA VAL A 4 25.50 -14.21 3.99
C VAL A 4 25.41 -12.76 3.51
N GLY A 5 26.08 -12.47 2.39
CA GLY A 5 26.07 -11.13 1.80
C GLY A 5 24.73 -10.78 1.16
N TRP A 6 24.58 -9.54 0.74
CA TRP A 6 23.44 -9.08 -0.03
C TRP A 6 23.38 -9.77 -1.41
N GLU A 7 22.21 -10.27 -1.78
CA GLU A 7 21.90 -10.71 -3.14
C GLU A 7 21.28 -9.53 -3.92
N SER A 8 21.71 -9.33 -5.16
CA SER A 8 21.07 -8.37 -6.06
C SER A 8 19.92 -9.05 -6.82
N LEU A 9 18.74 -8.45 -6.78
CA LEU A 9 17.57 -8.90 -7.57
C LEU A 9 17.47 -8.21 -8.94
N GLY A 10 18.50 -7.45 -9.33
CA GLY A 10 18.51 -6.64 -10.54
C GLY A 10 17.50 -5.48 -10.51
N GLY A 11 17.19 -4.93 -11.69
CA GLY A 11 16.28 -3.79 -11.85
C GLY A 11 16.97 -2.43 -11.67
N VAL A 12 16.29 -1.37 -12.12
CA VAL A 12 16.68 0.03 -11.88
C VAL A 12 15.46 0.74 -11.31
N LEU A 13 15.53 1.05 -10.01
CA LEU A 13 14.38 1.45 -9.20
C LEU A 13 14.37 2.96 -8.96
N SER A 14 13.17 3.55 -8.90
CA SER A 14 12.97 5.00 -8.65
C SER A 14 12.06 5.29 -7.44
N SER A 15 11.75 4.27 -6.64
CA SER A 15 10.98 4.33 -5.39
C SER A 15 11.63 3.46 -4.32
N GLY A 16 11.16 3.58 -3.07
CA GLY A 16 11.27 2.48 -2.13
C GLY A 16 10.51 1.24 -2.64
N PRO A 17 10.95 0.02 -2.30
CA PRO A 17 10.18 -1.18 -2.54
C PRO A 17 9.10 -1.35 -1.48
N ASP A 18 8.02 -2.04 -1.84
CA ASP A 18 7.12 -2.65 -0.87
C ASP A 18 6.91 -4.14 -1.17
N VAL A 19 6.52 -4.92 -0.15
CA VAL A 19 6.45 -6.39 -0.24
C VAL A 19 5.28 -6.95 0.54
N CYS A 20 4.61 -7.94 -0.06
CA CYS A 20 3.59 -8.73 0.61
C CYS A 20 3.84 -10.24 0.43
N SER A 21 3.10 -11.04 1.19
CA SER A 21 3.09 -12.50 1.07
C SER A 21 1.66 -13.01 1.21
N TRP A 22 1.19 -13.78 0.24
CA TRP A 22 -0.12 -14.42 0.28
C TRP A 22 -0.08 -15.91 0.68
N ALA A 23 1.12 -16.50 0.75
CA ALA A 23 1.34 -17.88 1.20
C ALA A 23 2.77 -18.10 1.69
N SER A 24 2.96 -19.18 2.46
CA SER A 24 4.29 -19.66 2.82
C SER A 24 5.11 -19.95 1.56
N GLY A 25 6.36 -19.45 1.53
CA GLY A 25 7.25 -19.62 0.38
C GLY A 25 6.97 -18.68 -0.79
N ARG A 26 6.05 -17.71 -0.62
CA ARG A 26 5.71 -16.71 -1.63
C ARG A 26 5.96 -15.29 -1.13
N LEU A 27 6.72 -14.52 -1.89
CA LEU A 27 6.89 -13.08 -1.71
C LEU A 27 6.56 -12.38 -3.03
N ASP A 28 5.96 -11.21 -2.96
CA ASP A 28 5.64 -10.36 -4.10
C ASP A 28 6.13 -8.95 -3.81
N VAL A 29 7.10 -8.47 -4.59
CA VAL A 29 7.82 -7.20 -4.39
C VAL A 29 7.43 -6.22 -5.48
N PHE A 30 7.11 -4.99 -5.07
CA PHE A 30 6.61 -3.92 -5.92
C PHE A 30 7.51 -2.70 -5.84
N VAL A 31 7.81 -2.13 -7.01
CA VAL A 31 8.70 -0.98 -7.15
C VAL A 31 8.23 -0.10 -8.30
N ARG A 32 8.63 1.17 -8.30
CA ARG A 32 8.52 2.04 -9.47
C ARG A 32 9.80 1.95 -10.30
N GLY A 33 9.64 1.75 -11.62
CA GLY A 33 10.74 1.79 -12.58
C GLY A 33 11.17 3.21 -12.95
N THR A 34 12.22 3.36 -13.76
CA THR A 34 12.69 4.68 -14.24
C THR A 34 11.74 5.34 -15.25
N ASP A 35 10.84 4.58 -15.84
CA ASP A 35 9.74 5.05 -16.70
C ASP A 35 8.47 5.41 -15.91
N ASN A 36 8.55 5.35 -14.57
CA ASN A 36 7.46 5.52 -13.61
C ASN A 36 6.37 4.44 -13.64
N ALA A 37 6.56 3.32 -14.34
CA ALA A 37 5.61 2.19 -14.27
C ALA A 37 5.79 1.40 -12.96
N LEU A 38 4.72 0.71 -12.55
CA LEU A 38 4.80 -0.31 -11.48
C LEU A 38 5.49 -1.54 -12.06
N TYR A 39 6.50 -2.03 -11.35
CA TYR A 39 7.16 -3.30 -11.62
C TYR A 39 6.96 -4.26 -10.46
N HIS A 40 6.80 -5.53 -10.80
CA HIS A 40 6.59 -6.62 -9.87
C HIS A 40 7.63 -7.72 -10.08
N LYS A 41 8.07 -8.34 -8.99
CA LYS A 41 8.92 -9.53 -8.97
C LYS A 41 8.51 -10.41 -7.81
N TRP A 42 8.44 -11.70 -8.01
CA TRP A 42 8.00 -12.63 -6.97
C TRP A 42 9.00 -13.74 -6.71
N PHE A 43 8.91 -14.33 -5.53
CA PHE A 43 9.62 -15.53 -5.14
C PHE A 43 8.65 -16.71 -5.05
N ASP A 44 8.96 -17.82 -5.71
CA ASP A 44 8.26 -19.11 -5.55
C ASP A 44 9.25 -20.26 -5.81
N GLY A 45 10.04 -20.61 -4.79
CA GLY A 45 11.19 -21.51 -4.94
C GLY A 45 12.39 -20.92 -5.70
N GLY A 46 12.23 -19.72 -6.24
CA GLY A 46 13.22 -18.91 -6.94
C GLY A 46 12.60 -17.57 -7.33
N TRP A 47 13.44 -16.58 -7.60
CA TRP A 47 12.98 -15.26 -8.05
C TRP A 47 12.58 -15.28 -9.53
N SER A 48 11.43 -14.69 -9.84
CA SER A 48 10.98 -14.45 -11.22
C SER A 48 11.83 -13.42 -11.95
N ASP A 49 11.59 -13.20 -13.24
CA ASP A 49 12.00 -11.94 -13.89
C ASP A 49 11.15 -10.76 -13.41
N TRP A 50 11.62 -9.54 -13.67
CA TRP A 50 10.81 -8.34 -13.43
C TRP A 50 9.71 -8.25 -14.49
N GLU A 51 8.47 -8.09 -14.05
CA GLU A 51 7.31 -7.82 -14.92
C GLU A 51 6.82 -6.39 -14.75
N SER A 52 6.50 -5.72 -15.85
CA SER A 52 5.85 -4.41 -15.80
C SER A 52 4.34 -4.59 -15.68
N LEU A 53 3.74 -3.90 -14.71
CA LEU A 53 2.31 -3.81 -14.48
C LEU A 53 1.72 -2.49 -15.03
N GLY A 54 2.53 -1.71 -15.74
CA GLY A 54 2.16 -0.44 -16.36
C GLY A 54 1.84 0.66 -15.34
N GLY A 55 1.03 1.62 -15.76
CA GLY A 55 0.70 2.82 -14.98
C GLY A 55 1.80 3.89 -15.02
N VAL A 56 1.53 5.03 -14.38
CA VAL A 56 2.50 6.13 -14.20
C VAL A 56 2.37 6.64 -12.76
N LEU A 57 3.31 6.24 -11.91
CA LEU A 57 3.25 6.38 -10.46
C LEU A 57 3.98 7.64 -10.00
N THR A 58 3.39 8.37 -9.06
CA THR A 58 3.98 9.55 -8.40
C THR A 58 4.23 9.34 -6.90
N SER A 59 4.09 8.11 -6.41
CA SER A 59 4.45 7.67 -5.06
C SER A 59 5.21 6.34 -5.11
N ASP A 60 5.75 5.94 -3.97
CA ASP A 60 6.10 4.54 -3.73
C ASP A 60 4.81 3.69 -3.73
N PRO A 61 4.87 2.40 -4.14
CA PRO A 61 3.74 1.50 -4.03
C PRO A 61 3.55 1.00 -2.58
N THR A 62 2.32 0.61 -2.24
CA THR A 62 2.01 -0.18 -1.04
C THR A 62 1.15 -1.39 -1.46
N ALA A 63 1.40 -2.55 -0.86
CA ALA A 63 0.85 -3.83 -1.25
C ALA A 63 0.44 -4.65 -0.03
N VAL A 64 -0.71 -5.31 -0.13
CA VAL A 64 -1.21 -6.20 0.92
C VAL A 64 -1.86 -7.43 0.31
N SER A 65 -1.85 -8.52 1.07
CA SER A 65 -2.62 -9.72 0.78
C SER A 65 -3.56 -9.99 1.95
N TRP A 66 -4.84 -10.24 1.64
CA TRP A 66 -5.84 -10.65 2.63
C TRP A 66 -6.26 -12.12 2.51
N SER A 67 -5.80 -12.82 1.47
CA SER A 67 -6.03 -14.25 1.31
C SER A 67 -5.05 -14.89 0.33
N ASN A 68 -4.97 -16.22 0.35
CA ASN A 68 -4.12 -16.97 -0.57
C ASN A 68 -4.50 -16.70 -2.03
N GLY A 69 -3.53 -16.29 -2.84
CA GLY A 69 -3.72 -16.00 -4.26
C GLY A 69 -4.29 -14.59 -4.53
N ARG A 70 -4.35 -13.73 -3.52
CA ARG A 70 -4.82 -12.36 -3.64
C ARG A 70 -3.73 -11.35 -3.24
N ILE A 71 -3.50 -10.37 -4.10
CA ILE A 71 -2.65 -9.22 -3.81
C ILE A 71 -3.41 -7.96 -4.23
N ASP A 72 -3.29 -6.90 -3.46
CA ASP A 72 -3.82 -5.58 -3.75
C ASP A 72 -2.69 -4.56 -3.64
N VAL A 73 -2.48 -3.76 -4.69
CA VAL A 73 -1.43 -2.74 -4.76
C VAL A 73 -2.07 -1.37 -4.98
N PHE A 74 -1.60 -0.39 -4.22
CA PHE A 74 -2.07 0.99 -4.28
C PHE A 74 -0.94 1.96 -4.56
N VAL A 75 -1.23 2.96 -5.38
CA VAL A 75 -0.27 3.98 -5.80
C VAL A 75 -0.97 5.32 -5.98
N ARG A 76 -0.22 6.40 -5.96
CA ARG A 76 -0.69 7.71 -6.43
C ARG A 76 -0.40 7.90 -7.92
N GLY A 77 -1.41 8.31 -8.70
CA GLY A 77 -1.29 8.63 -10.12
C GLY A 77 -0.73 10.03 -10.40
N THR A 78 -0.64 10.41 -11.67
CA THR A 78 -0.17 11.73 -12.12
C THR A 78 -1.17 12.86 -11.88
N ASP A 79 -2.45 12.53 -11.73
CA ASP A 79 -3.54 13.41 -11.33
C ASP A 79 -3.69 13.51 -9.79
N ASN A 80 -2.78 12.88 -9.05
CA ASN A 80 -2.81 12.72 -7.59
C ASN A 80 -3.97 11.86 -7.06
N ALA A 81 -4.70 11.12 -7.91
CA ALA A 81 -5.70 10.17 -7.43
C ALA A 81 -5.04 8.89 -6.88
N LEU A 82 -5.77 8.17 -6.02
CA LEU A 82 -5.42 6.81 -5.62
C LEU A 82 -5.77 5.85 -6.77
N TYR A 83 -4.82 5.02 -7.17
CA TYR A 83 -5.02 3.95 -8.13
C TYR A 83 -4.78 2.60 -7.47
N HIS A 84 -5.57 1.62 -7.87
CA HIS A 84 -5.57 0.26 -7.36
C HIS A 84 -5.40 -0.74 -8.50
N LYS A 85 -4.63 -1.78 -8.25
CA LYS A 85 -4.49 -2.96 -9.12
C LYS A 85 -4.41 -4.19 -8.23
N TRP A 86 -5.02 -5.28 -8.66
CA TRP A 86 -5.04 -6.51 -7.85
C TRP A 86 -4.71 -7.75 -8.68
N PHE A 87 -4.25 -8.78 -7.97
CA PHE A 87 -4.04 -10.12 -8.52
C PHE A 87 -5.10 -11.07 -7.97
N ASP A 88 -5.77 -11.81 -8.85
CA ASP A 88 -6.66 -12.93 -8.52
C ASP A 88 -6.64 -13.97 -9.65
N GLY A 89 -5.59 -14.79 -9.68
CA GLY A 89 -5.28 -15.67 -10.82
C GLY A 89 -4.76 -14.94 -12.07
N GLY A 90 -4.75 -13.61 -12.04
CA GLY A 90 -4.23 -12.70 -13.05
C GLY A 90 -4.34 -11.26 -12.54
N TRP A 91 -3.54 -10.37 -13.12
CA TRP A 91 -3.58 -8.94 -12.79
C TRP A 91 -4.79 -8.26 -13.43
N SER A 92 -5.51 -7.46 -12.64
CA SER A 92 -6.61 -6.60 -13.11
C SER A 92 -6.10 -5.47 -14.01
N ASP A 93 -7.02 -4.73 -14.65
CA ASP A 93 -6.72 -3.38 -15.12
C ASP A 93 -6.53 -2.41 -13.95
N TRP A 94 -5.98 -1.22 -14.23
CA TRP A 94 -5.87 -0.16 -13.23
C TRP A 94 -7.24 0.46 -12.94
N GLU A 95 -7.64 0.51 -11.67
CA GLU A 95 -8.85 1.15 -11.17
C GLU A 95 -8.49 2.47 -10.48
N SER A 96 -9.15 3.57 -10.84
CA SER A 96 -9.04 4.82 -10.08
C SER A 96 -10.05 4.81 -8.93
N LEU A 97 -9.56 5.09 -7.72
CA LEU A 97 -10.36 5.23 -6.50
C LEU A 97 -10.61 6.71 -6.14
N GLY A 98 -10.21 7.62 -7.03
CA GLY A 98 -10.37 9.05 -6.88
C GLY A 98 -9.54 9.65 -5.74
N GLY A 99 -10.01 10.79 -5.22
CA GLY A 99 -9.30 11.58 -4.22
C GLY A 99 -8.21 12.47 -4.84
N VAL A 100 -7.59 13.30 -3.99
CA VAL A 100 -6.42 14.13 -4.33
C VAL A 100 -5.41 14.01 -3.20
N LEU A 101 -4.38 13.20 -3.41
CA LEU A 101 -3.43 12.76 -2.40
C LEU A 101 -2.20 13.67 -2.35
N SER A 102 -1.77 14.04 -1.15
CA SER A 102 -0.54 14.80 -0.88
C SER A 102 0.59 13.94 -0.28
N SER A 103 0.38 12.63 -0.17
CA SER A 103 1.33 11.62 0.32
C SER A 103 1.30 10.36 -0.56
N GLY A 104 2.23 9.42 -0.33
CA GLY A 104 2.00 8.02 -0.69
C GLY A 104 0.84 7.42 0.13
N PRO A 105 0.15 6.40 -0.40
CA PRO A 105 -0.81 5.61 0.36
C PRO A 105 -0.12 4.58 1.24
N ASP A 106 -0.80 4.16 2.31
CA ASP A 106 -0.50 2.89 2.99
C ASP A 106 -1.78 2.06 3.18
N VAL A 107 -1.66 0.74 3.20
CA VAL A 107 -2.81 -0.17 3.25
C VAL A 107 -2.61 -1.29 4.27
N CYS A 108 -3.70 -1.68 4.93
CA CYS A 108 -3.72 -2.89 5.74
C CYS A 108 -5.01 -3.71 5.51
N SER A 109 -5.03 -4.92 6.05
CA SER A 109 -6.20 -5.78 6.07
C SER A 109 -6.32 -6.50 7.41
N TRP A 110 -7.53 -6.56 7.96
CA TRP A 110 -7.80 -7.31 9.19
C TRP A 110 -8.57 -8.61 8.97
N ALA A 111 -9.08 -8.87 7.76
CA ALA A 111 -9.74 -10.12 7.38
C ALA A 111 -9.84 -10.27 5.86
N PRO A 112 -10.10 -11.50 5.38
CA PRO A 112 -10.46 -11.70 3.98
C PRO A 112 -11.65 -10.83 3.55
N GLY A 113 -11.53 -10.22 2.38
CA GLY A 113 -12.55 -9.32 1.81
C GLY A 113 -12.50 -7.90 2.36
N ARG A 114 -11.50 -7.57 3.20
CA ARG A 114 -11.31 -6.24 3.76
C ARG A 114 -9.98 -5.63 3.35
N LEU A 115 -10.02 -4.37 2.92
CA LEU A 115 -8.86 -3.50 2.78
C LEU A 115 -9.17 -2.15 3.42
N ASP A 116 -8.16 -1.52 4.03
CA ASP A 116 -8.25 -0.19 4.61
C ASP A 116 -7.04 0.63 4.17
N VAL A 117 -7.27 1.63 3.31
CA VAL A 117 -6.24 2.48 2.70
C VAL A 117 -6.26 3.85 3.34
N PHE A 118 -5.07 4.34 3.69
CA PHE A 118 -4.85 5.62 4.35
C PHE A 118 -3.98 6.52 3.50
N VAL A 119 -4.34 7.80 3.43
CA VAL A 119 -3.60 8.82 2.69
C VAL A 119 -3.65 10.14 3.43
N ARG A 120 -2.74 11.05 3.12
CA ARG A 120 -2.88 12.47 3.47
C ARG A 120 -3.57 13.23 2.33
N GLY A 121 -4.58 14.03 2.68
CA GLY A 121 -5.26 14.93 1.76
C GLY A 121 -4.50 16.24 1.50
N THR A 122 -5.01 17.08 0.60
CA THR A 122 -4.42 18.40 0.29
C THR A 122 -4.55 19.43 1.41
N ASP A 123 -5.42 19.17 2.38
CA ASP A 123 -5.60 19.94 3.62
C ASP A 123 -4.77 19.38 4.78
N ASP A 124 -3.81 18.49 4.48
CA ASP A 124 -2.97 17.76 5.42
C ASP A 124 -3.72 16.84 6.40
N ALA A 125 -5.02 16.57 6.20
CA ALA A 125 -5.77 15.64 7.05
C ALA A 125 -5.55 14.16 6.64
N LEU A 126 -5.76 13.24 7.59
CA LEU A 126 -5.77 11.80 7.32
C LEU A 126 -7.10 11.45 6.65
N TYR A 127 -7.03 10.80 5.50
CA TYR A 127 -8.17 10.25 4.80
C TYR A 127 -8.09 8.73 4.75
N HIS A 128 -9.27 8.12 4.77
CA HIS A 128 -9.47 6.69 4.83
C HIS A 128 -10.48 6.26 3.76
N LYS A 129 -10.20 5.14 3.09
CA LYS A 129 -11.12 4.47 2.17
C LYS A 129 -10.97 2.98 2.37
N TRP A 130 -12.09 2.25 2.41
CA TRP A 130 -12.05 0.81 2.66
C TRP A 130 -12.83 0.02 1.61
N PHE A 131 -12.47 -1.25 1.48
CA PHE A 131 -13.19 -2.23 0.67
C PHE A 131 -13.89 -3.23 1.59
N ASP A 132 -15.18 -3.46 1.38
CA ASP A 132 -15.97 -4.52 2.03
C ASP A 132 -17.10 -4.97 1.09
N GLY A 133 -16.73 -5.79 0.09
CA GLY A 133 -17.61 -6.13 -1.04
C GLY A 133 -17.82 -5.00 -2.06
N GLY A 134 -17.27 -3.81 -1.75
CA GLY A 134 -17.25 -2.62 -2.59
C GLY A 134 -16.45 -1.52 -1.89
N TRP A 135 -15.98 -0.56 -2.68
CA TRP A 135 -15.24 0.59 -2.16
C TRP A 135 -16.18 1.60 -1.49
N SER A 136 -15.82 2.07 -0.30
CA SER A 136 -16.50 3.16 0.40
C SER A 136 -16.28 4.50 -0.30
N ASP A 137 -17.00 5.55 0.12
CA ASP A 137 -16.57 6.93 -0.11
C ASP A 137 -15.31 7.26 0.73
N TRP A 138 -14.66 8.38 0.41
CA TRP A 138 -13.54 8.89 1.21
C TRP A 138 -14.04 9.46 2.55
N GLU A 139 -13.46 8.98 3.65
CA GLU A 139 -13.72 9.43 5.01
C GLU A 139 -12.53 10.26 5.51
N SER A 140 -12.78 11.51 5.94
CA SER A 140 -11.75 12.29 6.65
C SER A 140 -11.72 11.86 8.11
N LEU A 141 -10.52 11.52 8.60
CA LEU A 141 -10.23 11.22 10.00
C LEU A 141 -9.61 12.42 10.74
N GLY A 142 -9.47 13.55 10.06
CA GLY A 142 -8.94 14.80 10.58
C GLY A 142 -7.43 14.78 10.84
N GLY A 143 -6.98 15.69 11.69
CA GLY A 143 -5.56 15.89 12.00
C GLY A 143 -4.84 16.82 11.00
N VAL A 144 -3.56 17.07 11.27
CA VAL A 144 -2.64 17.80 10.38
C VAL A 144 -1.32 17.02 10.36
N LEU A 145 -1.06 16.33 9.26
CA LEU A 145 -0.01 15.35 9.09
C LEU A 145 1.16 15.94 8.30
N THR A 146 2.38 15.57 8.68
CA THR A 146 3.61 15.97 7.98
C THR A 146 4.37 14.79 7.37
N SER A 147 3.78 13.58 7.37
CA SER A 147 4.31 12.38 6.74
C SER A 147 3.21 11.61 6.00
N ASP A 148 3.63 10.63 5.21
CA ASP A 148 2.78 9.54 4.77
C ASP A 148 2.28 8.75 6.00
N PRO A 149 1.07 8.17 5.95
CA PRO A 149 0.59 7.30 7.02
C PRO A 149 1.33 5.95 7.01
N SER A 150 1.36 5.29 8.17
CA SER A 150 1.75 3.88 8.29
C SER A 150 0.69 3.12 9.06
N ALA A 151 0.07 2.12 8.45
CA ALA A 151 -1.09 1.39 8.94
C ALA A 151 -0.78 -0.09 9.11
N VAL A 152 -1.31 -0.69 10.17
CA VAL A 152 -1.20 -2.12 10.44
C VAL A 152 -2.47 -2.64 11.08
N SER A 153 -2.73 -3.92 10.88
CA SER A 153 -3.73 -4.68 11.60
C SER A 153 -3.07 -5.90 12.24
N TRP A 154 -3.45 -6.20 13.48
CA TRP A 154 -2.96 -7.37 14.20
C TRP A 154 -4.10 -8.30 14.66
N SER A 155 -5.36 -7.92 14.47
CA SER A 155 -6.51 -8.77 14.73
C SER A 155 -7.75 -8.31 13.97
N ASN A 156 -8.74 -9.20 13.84
CA ASN A 156 -9.99 -8.91 13.17
C ASN A 156 -10.71 -7.70 13.79
N GLY A 157 -11.05 -6.71 12.97
CA GLY A 157 -11.71 -5.48 13.41
C GLY A 157 -10.77 -4.48 14.11
N ARG A 158 -9.45 -4.65 13.99
CA ARG A 158 -8.45 -3.74 14.55
C ARG A 158 -7.53 -3.17 13.48
N ILE A 159 -7.41 -1.85 13.49
CA ILE A 159 -6.45 -1.10 12.67
C ILE A 159 -5.73 -0.11 13.56
N ASP A 160 -4.43 0.08 13.36
CA ASP A 160 -3.60 1.09 13.99
C ASP A 160 -2.89 1.90 12.89
N VAL A 161 -3.00 3.22 12.94
CA VAL A 161 -2.40 4.15 11.96
C VAL A 161 -1.50 5.13 12.68
N PHE A 162 -0.29 5.32 12.18
CA PHE A 162 0.74 6.17 12.75
C PHE A 162 1.18 7.23 11.74
N VAL A 163 1.39 8.45 12.22
CA VAL A 163 1.69 9.62 11.39
C VAL A 163 2.61 10.58 12.14
N ARG A 164 3.37 11.40 11.43
CA ARG A 164 4.10 12.52 12.03
C ARG A 164 3.20 13.76 12.08
N GLY A 165 3.10 14.41 13.23
CA GLY A 165 2.36 15.67 13.40
C GLY A 165 3.18 16.92 13.04
N THR A 166 2.60 18.10 13.26
CA THR A 166 3.23 19.40 12.96
C THR A 166 4.37 19.75 13.93
N ASP A 167 4.39 19.16 15.11
CA ASP A 167 5.45 19.25 16.11
C ASP A 167 6.56 18.19 15.93
N ASN A 168 6.51 17.42 14.84
CA ASN A 168 7.35 16.26 14.55
C ASN A 168 7.20 15.07 15.52
N ALA A 169 6.19 15.08 16.40
CA ALA A 169 5.88 13.92 17.22
C ALA A 169 5.18 12.82 16.40
N LEU A 170 5.29 11.58 16.89
CA LEU A 170 4.53 10.45 16.38
C LEU A 170 3.12 10.48 16.98
N PHE A 171 2.12 10.54 16.12
CA PHE A 171 0.71 10.41 16.48
C PHE A 171 0.21 9.04 16.05
N HIS A 172 -0.81 8.57 16.75
CA HIS A 172 -1.44 7.28 16.55
C HIS A 172 -2.95 7.48 16.54
N LYS A 173 -3.65 6.67 15.75
CA LYS A 173 -5.11 6.57 15.71
C LYS A 173 -5.45 5.10 15.51
N TRP A 174 -6.54 4.60 16.10
CA TRP A 174 -6.94 3.21 15.90
C TRP A 174 -8.43 3.00 15.71
N PHE A 175 -8.78 1.86 15.14
CA PHE A 175 -10.16 1.38 14.95
C PHE A 175 -10.41 0.14 15.79
N ASP A 176 -11.53 0.10 16.52
CA ASP A 176 -12.01 -1.07 17.28
C ASP A 176 -13.53 -1.28 17.16
N GLY A 177 -14.06 -1.00 15.96
CA GLY A 177 -15.50 -0.83 15.71
C GLY A 177 -15.91 0.65 15.66
N ALA A 178 -15.04 1.54 16.12
CA ALA A 178 -15.09 2.97 15.86
C ALA A 178 -13.66 3.55 15.88
N TRP A 179 -13.48 4.69 15.22
CA TRP A 179 -12.22 5.44 15.28
C TRP A 179 -12.01 6.06 16.66
N ARG A 180 -10.84 5.82 17.25
CA ARG A 180 -10.39 6.39 18.53
C ARG A 180 -9.26 7.40 18.31
N PRO A 181 -9.06 8.38 19.21
CA PRO A 181 -7.86 9.20 19.26
C PRO A 181 -6.69 8.40 19.84
#